data_AF-A0A935J3A3-F1
#
_entry.id   AF-A0A935J3A3-F1
#
_cell.length_a   1.000
_cell.length_b   1.000
_cell.length_c   1.000
_cell.angle_alpha   90.00
_cell.angle_beta   90.00
_cell.angle_gamma   90.00
#
_symmetry.space_group_name_H-M   'P 1'
#
loop_
_entity.id
_entity.type
_entity.pdbx_description
1 polymer ?
#
loop_
_entity_poly.entity_id
_entity_poly.type
_entity_poly.pdbx_seq_one_letter_code
_entity_poly.pdbx_strand_id
1 'polypeptide(L)' 'MRVLVATDIASRGIDVDKLSHVINYEIPEQAETYVHRIGRTGRAGSSGIALSFCSQEERNFLKDI' A
#
# COMPACT_ATOMS: atom_id res chain seq x y z
N MET A 1 14.64 0.13 -12.57
CA MET A 1 14.33 -0.32 -11.20
C MET A 1 13.12 -1.26 -11.29
N ARG A 2 13.15 -2.46 -10.67
CA ARG A 2 12.00 -3.40 -10.71
C ARG A 2 11.16 -3.40 -9.42
N VAL A 3 11.73 -2.91 -8.33
CA VAL A 3 11.12 -2.84 -7.00
C VAL A 3 11.51 -1.51 -6.36
N LEU A 4 10.55 -0.84 -5.74
CA LEU A 4 10.77 0.31 -4.87
C LEU A 4 10.33 -0.09 -3.46
N VAL A 5 11.17 0.20 -2.47
CA VAL A 5 10.83 0.08 -1.05
C VAL A 5 10.84 1.48 -0.47
N ALA A 6 9.75 1.88 0.19
CA ALA A 6 9.60 3.21 0.75
C ALA A 6 8.74 3.16 2.03
N THR A 7 8.94 4.14 2.90
CA THR A 7 8.04 4.45 4.02
C THR A 7 7.07 5.56 3.62
N ASP A 8 6.05 5.84 4.44
CA ASP A 8 5.09 6.93 4.16
C ASP A 8 5.79 8.30 4.11
N ILE A 9 6.87 8.49 4.86
CA ILE A 9 7.67 9.72 4.79
C ILE A 9 8.47 9.76 3.50
N ALA A 10 9.19 8.67 3.18
CA ALA A 10 10.06 8.63 2.02
C ALA A 10 9.30 8.66 0.68
N SER A 11 8.04 8.23 0.66
CA SER A 11 7.19 8.25 -0.54
C SER A 11 6.64 9.65 -0.87
N ARG A 12 6.69 10.62 0.05
CA ARG A 12 6.24 11.99 -0.21
C ARG A 12 7.15 12.66 -1.25
N GLY A 13 6.56 13.09 -2.36
CA GLY A 13 7.28 13.73 -3.46
C GLY A 13 7.86 12.75 -4.49
N ILE A 14 7.71 11.44 -4.28
CA ILE A 14 7.99 10.44 -5.30
C ILE A 14 6.67 10.10 -5.99
N ASP A 15 6.54 10.47 -7.26
CA ASP A 15 5.39 10.10 -8.08
C ASP A 15 5.56 8.66 -8.57
N VAL A 16 4.85 7.74 -7.92
CA VAL A 16 4.94 6.29 -8.20
C VAL A 16 3.56 5.76 -8.52
N ASP A 17 3.17 5.88 -9.78
CA ASP A 17 1.84 5.51 -10.24
C ASP A 17 1.87 4.35 -11.25
N LYS A 18 0.70 3.71 -11.44
CA LYS A 18 0.47 2.63 -12.41
C LYS A 18 1.31 1.37 -12.13
N LEU A 19 1.54 1.08 -10.85
CA LEU A 19 2.17 -0.17 -10.45
C LEU A 19 1.23 -1.35 -10.71
N SER A 20 1.77 -2.50 -11.09
CA SER A 20 1.00 -3.73 -11.17
C SER A 20 0.74 -4.34 -9.79
N HIS A 21 1.64 -4.10 -8.84
CA HIS A 21 1.60 -4.66 -7.49
C HIS A 21 1.96 -3.61 -6.44
N VAL A 22 1.25 -3.64 -5.33
CA VAL A 22 1.59 -2.94 -4.08
C VAL A 22 1.70 -3.98 -2.98
N ILE A 23 2.76 -3.90 -2.17
CA ILE A 23 2.97 -4.79 -1.03
C ILE A 23 3.11 -3.92 0.22
N ASN A 24 2.13 -4.03 1.12
CA ASN A 24 2.24 -3.47 2.47
C ASN A 24 3.00 -4.48 3.33
N TYR A 25 4.20 -4.10 3.77
CA TYR A 25 5.00 -4.95 4.64
C TYR A 25 4.43 -5.04 6.07
N GLU A 26 3.72 -3.99 6.49
CA GLU A 26 3.01 -3.84 7.76
C GLU A 26 1.65 -3.21 7.48
N ILE A 27 0.65 -3.54 8.30
CA ILE A 27 -0.68 -2.95 8.18
C ILE A 27 -0.63 -1.51 8.71
N PRO A 28 -1.06 -0.52 7.93
CA PRO A 28 -1.11 0.85 8.42
C PRO A 28 -2.17 0.99 9.52
N GLU A 29 -1.87 1.79 10.54
CA GLU A 29 -2.79 2.06 11.66
C GLU A 29 -4.04 2.84 11.24
N GLN A 30 -4.01 3.51 10.08
CA GLN A 30 -5.09 4.34 9.56
C GLN A 30 -5.55 3.85 8.18
N ALA A 31 -6.87 3.70 8.01
CA ALA A 31 -7.47 3.22 6.76
C ALA A 31 -7.17 4.14 5.57
N GLU A 32 -7.12 5.46 5.77
CA GLU A 32 -6.75 6.42 4.72
C GLU A 32 -5.35 6.13 4.18
N THR A 33 -4.41 5.78 5.05
CA THR A 33 -3.05 5.41 4.67
C THR A 33 -3.04 4.14 3.83
N TYR A 34 -3.85 3.14 4.20
CA TYR A 34 -4.03 1.93 3.37
C TYR A 34 -4.52 2.26 1.97
N VAL A 35 -5.60 3.05 1.85
CA VAL A 35 -6.19 3.46 0.57
C VAL A 35 -5.18 4.23 -0.28
N HIS A 36 -4.41 5.15 0.32
CA HIS A 36 -3.37 5.91 -0.38
C HIS A 36 -2.23 5.03 -0.91
N ARG A 37 -1.82 3.99 -0.15
CA ARG A 37 -0.80 3.03 -0.58
C ARG A 37 -1.30 2.14 -1.72
N ILE A 38 -2.47 1.53 -1.58
CA ILE A 38 -3.00 0.62 -2.63
C ILE A 38 -3.44 1.37 -3.88
N GLY A 39 -3.78 2.67 -3.76
CA GLY A 39 -4.14 3.53 -4.89
C GLY A 39 -3.03 3.76 -5.92
N ARG A 40 -1.81 3.23 -5.69
CA ARG A 40 -0.69 3.21 -6.64
C ARG A 40 -0.84 2.13 -7.71
N THR A 41 -1.71 1.16 -7.49
CA THR A 41 -2.10 0.14 -8.49
C THR A 41 -3.55 0.32 -8.94
N GLY A 42 -3.99 -0.42 -9.97
CA GLY A 42 -5.40 -0.48 -10.38
C GLY A 42 -6.01 0.80 -10.97
N ARG A 43 -5.20 1.72 -11.50
CA ARG A 43 -5.66 3.03 -12.02
C ARG A 43 -6.17 2.96 -13.46
N ALA A 44 -7.08 3.88 -13.80
CA ALA A 44 -7.60 4.10 -15.15
C ALA A 44 -8.18 2.83 -15.82
N GLY A 45 -8.90 2.02 -15.04
CA GLY A 45 -9.49 0.76 -15.52
C GLY A 45 -8.51 -0.41 -15.62
N SER A 46 -7.24 -0.20 -15.24
CA SER A 46 -6.26 -1.30 -15.15
C SER A 46 -6.56 -2.17 -13.92
N SER A 47 -6.29 -3.47 -14.03
CA SER A 47 -6.25 -4.36 -12.86
C SER A 47 -4.99 -4.10 -12.03
N GLY A 48 -5.08 -4.35 -10.72
CA GLY A 48 -3.98 -4.21 -9.79
C GLY A 48 -4.07 -5.22 -8.66
N ILE A 49 -2.92 -5.58 -8.09
CA ILE A 49 -2.87 -6.48 -6.93
C ILE A 49 -2.26 -5.72 -5.75
N ALA A 50 -2.99 -5.68 -4.64
CA ALA A 50 -2.48 -5.21 -3.36
C ALA A 50 -2.39 -6.40 -2.40
N LEU A 51 -1.20 -6.64 -1.85
CA LEU A 51 -0.95 -7.65 -0.82
C LEU A 51 -0.52 -6.95 0.45
N SER A 52 -0.99 -7.44 1.58
CA SER A 52 -0.57 -6.91 2.88
C SER A 52 -0.18 -8.06 3.79
N PHE A 53 1.00 -7.96 4.38
CA PHE A 53 1.34 -8.80 5.52
C PHE A 53 0.65 -8.25 6.76
N CYS A 54 0.17 -9.17 7.59
CA CYS A 54 -0.55 -8.86 8.82
C CYS A 54 -0.08 -9.85 9.89
N SER A 55 0.62 -9.35 10.89
CA SER A 55 0.97 -10.08 12.10
C SER A 55 -0.24 -10.22 13.02
N GLN A 56 -0.09 -11.02 14.08
CA GLN A 56 -1.17 -11.23 15.03
C GLN A 56 -1.54 -9.96 15.80
N GLU A 57 -0.56 -9.08 16.05
CA GLU A 57 -0.70 -7.83 16.79
C GLU A 57 -1.43 -6.75 15.96
N GLU A 58 -1.27 -6.78 14.64
CA GLU A 58 -1.88 -5.84 13.70
C GLU A 58 -3.33 -6.20 13.31
N ARG A 59 -3.88 -7.30 13.83
CA ARG A 59 -5.24 -7.75 13.49
C ARG A 59 -6.32 -6.74 13.82
N ASN A 60 -6.09 -5.88 14.82
CA ASN A 60 -7.02 -4.81 15.14
C ASN A 60 -7.05 -3.76 14.02
N PHE A 61 -5.90 -3.33 13.52
CA PHE A 61 -5.80 -2.40 12.39
C PHE A 61 -6.42 -2.98 11.12
N LEU A 62 -6.27 -4.29 10.88
CA LEU A 62 -6.91 -4.95 9.74
C LEU A 62 -8.45 -4.90 9.79
N LYS A 63 -9.06 -4.93 10.98
CA LYS A 63 -10.52 -4.84 11.10
C LYS A 63 -11.06 -3.43 10.83
N ASP A 64 -10.20 -2.43 10.99
CA ASP A 64 -10.54 -1.03 10.82
C ASP A 64 -10.32 -0.55 9.37
N ILE A 65 -9.84 -1.43 8.48
CA ILE A 65 -9.63 -1.22 7.04
C ILE A 65 -10.71 -1.97 6.24
#